data_AF-A0A246RV68-F1
#
_entry.id   AF-A0A246RV68-F1
#
_cell.length_a   1.000
_cell.length_b   1.000
_cell.length_c   1.000
_cell.angle_alpha   90.00
_cell.angle_beta   90.00
_cell.angle_gamma   90.00
#
_symmetry.space_group_name_H-M   'P 1'
#
loop_
_entity.id
_entity.type
_entity.pdbx_description
1 polymer ?
#
loop_
_entity_poly.entity_id
_entity_poly.type
_entity_poly.pdbx_seq_one_letter_code
_entity_poly.pdbx_strand_id
1 'polypeptide(L)'
;MLRRFELGQTGLHPVKLFHHDRKTPFEGEYFVLAFGEAKDTFVPEESPKVRKIPFTKKDLWGPKHSDNEYGLAFEERVMQGADLWMEKKLRHVFFLSDRLVEALNAEKLTKPLKPYRCRVVSNLN
;
A
#
# COMPACT_ATOMS: atom_id res chain seq x y z
N MET A 1 -17.35 -1.15 -2.69
CA MET A 1 -16.55 -2.19 -2.03
C MET A 1 -15.68 -1.62 -0.90
N LEU A 2 -14.71 -0.72 -1.17
CA LEU A 2 -13.75 -0.22 -0.16
C LEU A 2 -14.36 0.32 1.15
N ARG A 3 -15.59 0.84 1.12
CA ARG A 3 -16.33 1.34 2.30
C ARG A 3 -16.57 0.30 3.40
N ARG A 4 -16.36 -0.99 3.12
CA ARG A 4 -16.52 -2.10 4.09
C ARG A 4 -15.25 -2.39 4.90
N PHE A 5 -14.15 -1.72 4.57
CA PHE A 5 -12.83 -1.92 5.16
C PHE A 5 -12.43 -0.73 6.02
N GLU A 6 -11.47 -0.95 6.92
CA GLU A 6 -10.91 0.11 7.75
C GLU A 6 -9.82 0.83 6.97
N LEU A 7 -10.15 2.01 6.42
CA LEU A 7 -9.22 2.79 5.61
C LEU A 7 -8.34 3.73 6.46
N GLY A 8 -8.53 3.75 7.78
CA GLY A 8 -7.85 4.68 8.69
C GLY A 8 -8.06 6.13 8.26
N GLN A 9 -6.98 6.90 8.16
CA GLN A 9 -7.01 8.27 7.65
C GLN A 9 -7.10 8.39 6.12
N THR A 10 -7.18 7.28 5.38
CA THR A 10 -7.26 7.31 3.91
C THR A 10 -8.63 7.78 3.43
N GLY A 11 -8.64 8.81 2.58
CA GLY A 11 -9.84 9.42 2.02
C GLY A 11 -10.16 8.98 0.59
N LEU A 12 -11.45 9.06 0.24
CA LEU A 12 -11.94 8.97 -1.14
C LEU A 12 -12.50 10.33 -1.54
N HIS A 13 -11.79 11.03 -2.44
CA HIS A 13 -12.20 12.36 -2.90
C HIS A 13 -12.84 12.26 -4.29
N PRO A 14 -14.10 12.67 -4.46
CA PRO A 14 -14.76 12.62 -5.76
C PRO A 14 -14.04 13.54 -6.74
N VAL A 15 -13.87 13.07 -7.97
CA VAL A 15 -13.24 13.82 -9.06
C VAL A 15 -14.03 13.65 -10.36
N LYS A 16 -13.93 14.65 -11.23
CA LYS A 16 -14.37 14.53 -12.63
C LYS A 16 -13.16 14.19 -13.48
N LEU A 17 -13.23 13.07 -14.17
CA LEU A 17 -12.23 12.70 -15.18
C LEU A 17 -12.68 13.21 -16.53
N PHE A 18 -11.74 13.73 -17.32
CA PHE A 18 -11.97 14.19 -18.68
C PHE A 18 -11.08 13.40 -19.63
N HIS A 19 -11.57 13.16 -20.84
CA HIS A 19 -10.76 12.65 -21.94
C HIS A 19 -9.59 13.60 -22.23
N HIS A 20 -8.68 13.17 -23.10
CA HIS A 20 -7.47 13.93 -23.45
C HIS A 20 -7.76 15.36 -23.94
N ASP A 21 -8.94 15.62 -24.51
CA ASP A 21 -9.40 16.95 -24.93
C ASP A 21 -9.69 17.93 -23.78
N ARG A 22 -9.68 17.45 -22.53
CA ARG A 22 -10.00 18.18 -21.29
C ARG A 22 -11.39 18.80 -21.25
N LYS A 23 -12.30 18.36 -22.12
CA LYS A 23 -13.67 18.89 -22.25
C LYS A 23 -14.72 17.80 -22.10
N THR A 24 -14.49 16.65 -22.70
CA THR A 24 -15.45 15.54 -22.66
C THR A 24 -15.28 14.77 -21.35
N PRO A 25 -16.28 14.72 -20.46
CA PRO A 25 -16.17 13.97 -19.21
C PRO A 25 -16.26 12.47 -19.47
N PHE A 26 -15.57 11.67 -18.67
CA PHE A 26 -15.84 10.24 -18.59
C PHE A 26 -17.18 10.01 -17.87
N GLU A 27 -17.98 9.06 -18.36
CA GLU A 27 -19.21 8.66 -17.70
C GLU A 27 -18.91 7.86 -16.42
N GLY A 28 -19.60 8.21 -15.32
CA GLY A 28 -19.52 7.50 -14.04
C GLY A 28 -18.97 8.34 -12.89
N GLU A 29 -18.87 7.70 -11.72
CA GLU A 29 -18.32 8.30 -10.52
C GLU A 29 -16.87 7.84 -10.30
N TYR A 30 -15.97 8.80 -10.15
CA TYR A 30 -14.56 8.54 -9.93
C TYR A 30 -14.10 9.20 -8.65
N PHE A 31 -13.18 8.51 -7.97
CA PHE A 31 -12.60 8.97 -6.72
C PHE A 31 -11.09 8.87 -6.80
N VAL A 32 -10.40 9.88 -6.30
CA VAL A 32 -8.98 9.78 -5.97
C VAL A 32 -8.87 9.17 -4.58
N LEU A 33 -8.06 8.12 -4.48
CA LEU A 33 -7.68 7.50 -3.22
C LEU A 33 -6.51 8.29 -2.61
N ALA A 34 -6.78 9.04 -1.55
CA ALA A 34 -5.78 9.84 -0.85
C ALA A 34 -5.28 9.09 0.39
N PHE A 35 -4.15 8.39 0.24
CA PHE A 35 -3.53 7.63 1.32
C PHE A 35 -3.19 8.54 2.52
N GLY A 36 -3.79 8.25 3.67
CA GLY A 36 -3.59 9.01 4.90
C GLY A 36 -3.01 8.18 6.04
N GLU A 37 -3.26 6.87 6.05
CA GLU A 37 -2.79 6.01 7.12
C GLU A 37 -1.31 5.65 6.96
N ALA A 38 -0.53 5.83 8.03
CA ALA A 38 0.90 5.53 8.04
C ALA A 38 1.30 4.71 9.28
N LYS A 39 1.78 3.49 9.05
CA LYS A 39 2.35 2.62 10.08
C LYS A 39 3.88 2.76 10.11
N ASP A 40 4.46 2.36 11.23
CA ASP A 40 5.92 2.29 11.42
C ASP A 40 6.23 0.90 11.95
N THR A 41 6.18 -0.08 11.07
CA THR A 41 6.31 -1.51 11.43
C THR A 41 7.28 -2.26 10.54
N PHE A 42 7.85 -1.59 9.53
CA PHE A 42 8.85 -2.18 8.65
C PHE A 42 10.14 -2.54 9.41
N VAL A 43 10.60 -3.78 9.25
CA VAL A 43 11.84 -4.33 9.84
C VAL A 43 12.90 -4.48 8.74
N PRO A 44 13.80 -3.48 8.58
CA PRO A 44 14.77 -3.48 7.49
C PRO A 44 15.84 -4.57 7.62
N GLU A 45 16.22 -4.95 8.84
CA GLU A 45 17.21 -6.00 9.14
C GLU A 45 16.72 -7.36 8.61
N GLU A 46 15.41 -7.57 8.65
CA GLU A 46 14.71 -8.74 8.14
C GLU A 46 14.32 -8.59 6.65
N SER A 47 14.75 -7.53 5.98
CA SER A 47 14.42 -7.23 4.58
C SER A 47 15.68 -7.01 3.72
N PRO A 48 16.61 -7.98 3.65
CA PRO A 48 17.98 -7.78 3.17
C PRO A 48 18.10 -7.38 1.69
N LYS A 49 17.08 -7.68 0.88
CA LYS A 49 17.05 -7.32 -0.54
C LYS A 49 16.57 -5.89 -0.79
N VAL A 50 16.02 -5.22 0.23
CA VAL A 50 15.51 -3.86 0.12
C VAL A 50 16.65 -2.88 0.35
N ARG A 51 16.90 -2.02 -0.63
CA ARG A 51 17.99 -1.06 -0.54
C ARG A 51 17.53 0.21 0.16
N LYS A 52 18.39 0.71 1.05
CA LYS A 52 18.29 2.06 1.57
C LYS A 52 18.44 3.05 0.43
N ILE A 53 17.62 4.10 0.44
CA ILE A 53 17.68 5.19 -0.53
C ILE A 53 18.90 6.05 -0.18
N PRO A 54 19.83 6.28 -1.12
CA PRO A 54 21.01 7.11 -0.85
C PRO A 54 20.64 8.59 -0.76
N PHE A 55 21.50 9.38 -0.12
CA PHE A 55 21.41 10.84 -0.03
C PHE A 55 20.14 11.39 0.66
N THR A 56 19.47 10.58 1.49
CA THR A 56 18.37 11.04 2.34
C THR A 56 18.82 11.26 3.78
N LYS A 57 18.36 12.33 4.44
CA LYS A 57 18.61 12.59 5.86
C LYS A 57 17.94 11.59 6.80
N LYS A 58 16.92 10.89 6.29
CA LYS A 58 16.14 9.87 7.02
C LYS A 58 16.49 8.50 6.50
N ASP A 59 16.36 7.51 7.36
CA ASP A 59 16.46 6.12 6.98
C ASP A 59 15.20 5.71 6.21
N LEU A 60 15.34 5.64 4.89
CA LEU A 60 14.27 5.31 3.95
C LEU A 60 14.71 4.18 3.04
N TRP A 61 13.77 3.32 2.68
CA TRP A 61 13.99 2.14 1.85
C TRP A 61 13.08 2.18 0.62
N GLY A 62 13.65 1.76 -0.52
CA GLY A 62 12.97 1.75 -1.81
C GLY A 62 12.87 0.32 -2.34
N PRO A 63 11.77 -0.40 -2.08
CA PRO A 63 11.58 -1.73 -2.64
C PRO A 63 11.46 -1.63 -4.17
N LYS A 64 12.15 -2.54 -4.87
CA LYS A 64 11.97 -2.70 -6.32
C LYS A 64 10.80 -3.63 -6.57
N HIS A 65 9.95 -3.26 -7.53
CA HIS A 65 8.67 -3.91 -7.78
C HIS A 65 8.76 -5.36 -8.33
N SER A 66 9.95 -5.94 -8.51
CA SER A 66 10.15 -7.11 -9.37
C SER A 66 10.46 -8.47 -8.72
N ASP A 67 10.91 -8.61 -7.46
CA ASP A 67 11.60 -9.88 -7.09
C ASP A 67 11.31 -10.50 -5.71
N ASN A 68 10.33 -10.01 -4.96
CA ASN A 68 10.36 -10.21 -3.51
C ASN A 68 9.00 -10.58 -2.89
N GLU A 69 8.38 -11.68 -3.34
CA GLU A 69 7.35 -12.32 -2.50
C GLU A 69 7.97 -12.65 -1.14
N TYR A 70 7.31 -12.23 -0.06
CA TYR A 70 7.79 -12.27 1.32
C TYR A 70 9.11 -11.53 1.60
N GLY A 71 9.60 -10.69 0.68
CA GLY A 71 10.88 -10.00 0.86
C GLY A 71 10.81 -8.71 1.69
N LEU A 72 9.61 -8.30 2.12
CA LEU A 72 9.39 -7.26 3.11
C LEU A 72 8.90 -7.89 4.42
N ALA A 73 9.59 -7.54 5.50
CA ALA A 73 9.28 -7.99 6.85
C ALA A 73 8.67 -6.87 7.69
N PHE A 74 7.66 -7.21 8.47
CA PHE A 74 6.94 -6.30 9.35
C PHE A 74 6.77 -6.89 10.74
N GLU A 75 6.73 -6.03 11.75
CA GLU A 75 6.39 -6.41 13.12
C GLU A 75 4.92 -6.85 13.23
N GLU A 76 4.60 -7.72 14.20
CA GLU A 76 3.25 -8.29 14.37
C GLU A 76 2.12 -7.26 14.47
N ARG A 77 2.38 -6.10 15.10
CA ARG A 77 1.39 -5.02 15.21
C ARG A 77 0.93 -4.47 13.86
N VAL A 78 1.61 -4.76 12.74
CA VAL A 78 1.17 -4.38 11.38
C VAL A 78 -0.23 -4.91 11.06
N MET A 79 -0.61 -6.04 11.67
CA MET A 79 -1.89 -6.72 11.46
C MET A 79 -3.07 -5.98 12.11
N GLN A 80 -2.82 -4.97 12.95
CA GLN A 80 -3.84 -4.20 13.65
C GLN A 80 -4.22 -2.93 12.86
N GLY A 81 -5.47 -2.52 12.96
CA GLY A 81 -6.00 -1.27 12.39
C GLY A 81 -6.24 -1.33 10.89
N ALA A 82 -5.81 -0.29 10.17
CA ALA A 82 -6.22 -0.09 8.79
C ALA A 82 -5.75 -1.19 7.82
N ASP A 83 -6.62 -1.47 6.86
CA ASP A 83 -6.44 -2.40 5.74
C ASP A 83 -5.67 -1.81 4.57
N LEU A 84 -5.51 -0.49 4.56
CA LEU A 84 -4.81 0.25 3.53
C LEU A 84 -3.91 1.27 4.22
N TRP A 85 -2.60 1.12 4.06
CA TRP A 85 -1.64 2.01 4.72
C TRP A 85 -0.36 2.20 3.91
N MET A 86 0.41 3.20 4.32
CA MET A 86 1.81 3.39 3.92
C MET A 86 2.73 3.13 5.11
N GLU A 87 4.01 2.90 4.84
CA GLU A 87 5.02 2.74 5.88
C GLU A 87 5.91 3.97 5.96
N LYS A 88 6.17 4.47 7.17
CA LYS A 88 6.97 5.69 7.37
C LYS A 88 8.38 5.58 6.78
N LYS A 89 8.93 4.36 6.78
CA LYS A 89 10.29 4.03 6.32
C LYS A 89 10.36 3.55 4.87
N LEU A 90 9.24 3.31 4.19
CA LEU A 90 9.21 2.84 2.80
C LEU A 90 8.69 3.92 1.83
N ARG A 91 9.20 3.91 0.60
CA ARG A 91 8.79 4.84 -0.45
C ARG A 91 8.23 4.11 -1.67
N HIS A 92 7.35 4.80 -2.39
CA HIS A 92 6.75 4.35 -3.65
C HIS A 92 5.92 3.06 -3.57
N VAL A 93 5.48 2.69 -2.36
CA VAL A 93 4.63 1.53 -2.10
C VAL A 93 3.55 1.87 -1.09
N PHE A 94 2.44 1.16 -1.19
CA PHE A 94 1.38 1.10 -0.19
C PHE A 94 1.06 -0.37 0.06
N PHE A 95 0.36 -0.63 1.15
CA PHE A 95 0.10 -1.96 1.65
C PHE A 95 -1.39 -2.20 1.78
N LEU A 96 -1.76 -3.46 1.62
CA LEU A 96 -3.12 -3.95 1.71
C LEU A 96 -3.14 -5.11 2.71
N SER A 97 -4.17 -5.18 3.55
CA SER A 97 -4.38 -6.38 4.36
C SER A 97 -4.84 -7.54 3.49
N ASP A 98 -4.63 -8.77 3.99
CA ASP A 98 -5.06 -9.98 3.29
C ASP A 98 -6.56 -9.94 2.98
N ARG A 99 -7.40 -9.55 3.95
CA ARG A 99 -8.86 -9.45 3.76
C ARG A 99 -9.25 -8.46 2.65
N LEU A 100 -8.51 -7.35 2.48
CA LEU A 100 -8.78 -6.39 1.42
C LEU A 100 -8.33 -6.93 0.06
N VAL A 101 -7.18 -7.61 0.00
CA VAL A 101 -6.69 -8.27 -1.23
C VAL A 101 -7.67 -9.37 -1.66
N GLU A 102 -8.19 -10.18 -0.74
CA GLU A 102 -9.18 -11.22 -1.02
C GLU A 102 -10.47 -10.65 -1.61
N ALA A 103 -11.01 -9.57 -1.04
CA ALA A 103 -12.19 -8.91 -1.57
C ALA A 103 -11.94 -8.27 -2.95
N LEU A 104 -10.78 -7.64 -3.16
CA LEU A 104 -10.38 -7.14 -4.47
C LEU A 104 -10.27 -8.28 -5.50
N ASN A 105 -9.75 -9.45 -5.11
CA ASN A 105 -9.64 -10.62 -5.97
C ASN A 105 -11.02 -11.16 -6.37
N ALA A 106 -11.95 -11.28 -5.42
CA ALA A 106 -13.32 -11.72 -5.67
C ALA A 106 -14.03 -10.82 -6.69
N GLU A 107 -13.75 -9.51 -6.67
CA GLU A 107 -14.26 -8.51 -7.61
C GLU A 107 -13.40 -8.36 -8.89
N LYS A 108 -12.33 -9.16 -9.04
CA LYS A 108 -11.37 -9.13 -10.17
C LYS A 108 -10.64 -7.78 -10.35
N LEU A 109 -10.41 -7.05 -9.27
CA LEU A 109 -9.80 -5.71 -9.24
C LEU A 109 -8.29 -5.68 -8.92
N THR A 110 -7.66 -6.84 -8.68
CA THR A 110 -6.23 -6.93 -8.29
C THR A 110 -5.24 -6.92 -9.44
N LYS A 111 -5.68 -7.24 -10.68
CA LYS A 111 -4.81 -7.31 -11.86
C LYS A 111 -3.92 -6.06 -12.08
N PRO A 112 -4.41 -4.81 -11.94
CA PRO A 112 -3.55 -3.63 -12.07
C PRO A 112 -2.62 -3.42 -10.86
N LEU A 113 -2.97 -3.95 -9.70
CA LEU A 113 -2.21 -3.76 -8.46
C LEU A 113 -1.03 -4.74 -8.33
N LYS A 114 -1.17 -5.96 -8.87
CA LYS A 114 -0.18 -7.04 -8.80
C LYS A 114 0.47 -7.17 -7.40
N PRO A 115 -0.35 -7.33 -6.34
CA PRO A 115 0.17 -7.38 -4.98
C PRO A 115 1.09 -8.59 -4.80
N TYR A 116 2.12 -8.44 -3.98
CA TYR A 116 2.99 -9.52 -3.53
C TYR A 116 2.90 -9.64 -2.02
N ARG A 117 3.09 -10.85 -1.51
CA ARG A 117 2.96 -11.12 -0.08
C ARG A 117 4.11 -10.49 0.70
N CYS A 118 3.82 -10.08 1.91
CA CYS A 118 4.81 -9.64 2.90
C CYS A 118 4.82 -10.65 4.05
N ARG A 119 5.90 -10.69 4.83
CA ARG A 119 5.98 -11.56 6.01
C ARG A 119 5.85 -10.74 7.29
N VAL A 120 5.22 -11.35 8.28
CA VAL A 120 5.21 -10.84 9.65
C VAL A 120 6.27 -11.59 10.44
N VAL A 121 7.09 -10.88 11.20
CA VAL A 121 8.07 -11.49 12.10
C VAL A 121 7.48 -11.60 13.50
N SER A 122 7.46 -12.83 14.03
CA SER A 122 7.17 -13.10 15.42
C SER A 122 8.47 -12.93 16.22
N ASN A 123 8.46 -12.07 17.24
CA ASN A 123 9.55 -11.73 18.16
C ASN A 123 10.53 -10.65 17.70
N LEU A 124 10.34 -9.44 18.24
CA LEU A 124 11.45 -8.57 18.63
C LEU A 124 11.38 -8.49 20.17
N ASN A 125 12.24 -9.25 20.84
CA ASN A 125 12.49 -9.08 22.28
C ASN A 125 13.16 -7.73 22.54
#